data_AF-A0A524AW69-F1
#
_entry.id   AF-A0A524AW69-F1
#
_cell.length_a   1.000
_cell.length_b   1.000
_cell.length_c   1.000
_cell.angle_alpha   90.00
_cell.angle_beta   90.00
_cell.angle_gamma   90.00
#
_symmetry.space_group_name_H-M   'P 1'
#
loop_
_entity.id
_entity.type
_entity.pdbx_description
1 polymer ?
#
loop_
_entity_poly.entity_id
_entity_poly.type
_entity_poly.pdbx_seq_one_letter_code
_entity_poly.pdbx_strand_id
1 'polypeptide(L)'
;MKDLSAIRARYVRDPLPVRLGGLAADLARITSFSQNPANLAPVADLMREAAHFIEWCAPESDLESQVTLLELQRLLTRWRMRLPQRFPDQTWRGQVITEAQQWSQRVLEMSGLLAQRLEERLAAMQH
;
A
#
# COMPACT_ATOMS: atom_id res chain seq x y z
N MET A 1 -5.76 -1.04 -20.70
CA MET A 1 -6.00 -1.64 -19.38
C MET A 1 -4.81 -2.53 -19.09
N LYS A 2 -4.06 -2.34 -17.99
CA LYS A 2 -2.94 -3.23 -17.66
C LYS A 2 -3.47 -4.67 -17.55
N ASP A 3 -2.71 -5.66 -18.00
CA ASP A 3 -3.09 -7.07 -17.85
C ASP A 3 -2.98 -7.46 -16.37
N LEU A 4 -4.12 -7.41 -15.66
CA LEU A 4 -4.21 -7.77 -14.25
C LEU A 4 -3.79 -9.21 -13.98
N SER A 5 -3.98 -10.11 -14.95
CA SER A 5 -3.58 -11.51 -14.79
C SER A 5 -2.05 -11.65 -14.79
N ALA A 6 -1.36 -10.93 -15.68
CA ALA A 6 0.09 -10.88 -15.72
C ALA A 6 0.68 -10.20 -14.47
N ILE A 7 0.07 -9.11 -13.99
CA ILE A 7 0.50 -8.44 -12.75
C ILE A 7 0.35 -9.38 -11.57
N ARG A 8 -0.81 -10.03 -11.42
CA ARG A 8 -1.05 -11.00 -10.35
C ARG A 8 -0.04 -12.13 -10.41
N ALA A 9 0.15 -12.74 -11.59
CA ALA A 9 1.05 -13.87 -11.79
C ALA A 9 2.50 -13.56 -11.44
N ARG A 10 2.95 -12.30 -11.59
CA ARG A 10 4.25 -11.85 -11.10
C ARG A 10 4.22 -11.61 -9.60
N TYR A 11 3.24 -10.86 -9.12
CA TYR A 11 3.14 -10.42 -7.73
C TYR A 11 3.08 -11.59 -6.75
N VAL A 12 2.26 -12.62 -7.02
CA VAL A 12 2.08 -13.78 -6.13
C VAL A 12 3.29 -14.72 -6.06
N ARG A 13 4.34 -14.49 -6.87
CA ARG A 13 5.59 -15.27 -6.79
C ARG A 13 6.46 -14.83 -5.62
N ASP A 14 6.31 -13.58 -5.18
CA ASP A 14 7.09 -13.04 -4.08
C ASP A 14 6.52 -13.52 -2.74
N PRO A 15 7.39 -13.77 -1.73
CA PRO A 15 6.94 -14.16 -0.41
C PRO A 15 6.07 -13.05 0.21
N LEU A 16 5.13 -13.43 1.08
CA LEU A 16 4.16 -12.49 1.65
C LEU A 16 4.79 -11.22 2.27
N PRO A 17 5.91 -11.28 3.04
CA PRO A 17 6.62 -10.09 3.50
C PRO A 17 6.96 -9.09 2.38
N VAL A 18 7.50 -9.57 1.26
CA VAL A 18 7.89 -8.74 0.11
C VAL A 18 6.67 -8.12 -0.55
N ARG A 19 5.59 -8.90 -0.71
CA ARG A 19 4.32 -8.39 -1.25
C ARG A 19 3.72 -7.29 -0.37
N LEU A 20 3.66 -7.50 0.95
CA LEU A 20 3.21 -6.48 1.90
C LEU A 20 4.10 -5.23 1.85
N GLY A 21 5.42 -5.39 1.71
CA GLY A 21 6.33 -4.27 1.44
C GLY A 21 6.00 -3.53 0.14
N GLY A 22 5.61 -4.24 -0.92
CA GLY A 22 5.11 -3.67 -2.17
C GLY A 22 3.83 -2.83 -1.98
N LEU A 23 2.86 -3.35 -1.23
CA LEU A 23 1.65 -2.61 -0.85
C LEU A 23 1.99 -1.34 -0.05
N ALA A 24 2.91 -1.43 0.92
CA ALA A 24 3.39 -0.27 1.65
C ALA A 24 4.02 0.78 0.71
N ALA A 25 4.82 0.35 -0.25
CA ALA A 25 5.43 1.25 -1.23
C ALA A 25 4.40 1.94 -2.13
N ASP A 26 3.32 1.26 -2.52
CA ASP A 26 2.21 1.86 -3.27
C ASP A 26 1.50 2.95 -2.45
N LEU A 27 1.26 2.72 -1.16
CA LEU A 27 0.70 3.71 -0.24
C LEU A 27 1.62 4.94 -0.09
N ALA A 28 2.94 4.74 0.04
CA ALA A 28 3.90 5.83 0.04
C ALA A 28 3.89 6.63 -1.28
N ARG A 29 3.69 5.95 -2.43
CA ARG A 29 3.52 6.64 -3.72
C ARG A 29 2.21 7.42 -3.78
N ILE A 30 1.11 6.93 -3.19
CA ILE A 30 -0.13 7.72 -3.05
C ILE A 30 0.14 9.01 -2.28
N THR A 31 0.90 8.95 -1.17
CA THR A 31 1.33 10.13 -0.40
C THR A 31 2.07 11.14 -1.29
N SER A 32 3.12 10.68 -2.00
CA SER A 32 3.94 11.55 -2.84
C SER A 32 3.14 12.15 -4.01
N PHE A 33 2.39 11.34 -4.75
CA PHE A 33 1.68 11.78 -5.94
C PHE A 33 0.50 12.70 -5.60
N SER A 34 -0.14 12.51 -4.43
CA SER A 34 -1.23 13.38 -3.97
C SER A 34 -0.78 14.79 -3.63
N GLN A 35 0.51 15.10 -3.57
CA GLN A 35 1.00 16.47 -3.38
C GLN A 35 0.69 17.37 -4.58
N ASN A 36 0.58 16.81 -5.79
CA ASN A 36 0.29 17.55 -7.01
C ASN A 36 -1.17 17.33 -7.46
N PRO A 37 -2.02 18.39 -7.57
CA PRO A 37 -3.40 18.26 -8.02
C PRO A 37 -3.56 17.77 -9.47
N ALA A 38 -2.51 17.82 -10.30
CA ALA A 38 -2.53 17.26 -11.65
C ALA A 38 -2.43 15.72 -11.68
N ASN A 39 -2.07 15.08 -10.56
CA ASN A 39 -1.83 13.63 -10.46
C ASN A 39 -3.08 12.80 -10.17
N LEU A 40 -4.27 13.27 -10.53
CA LEU A 40 -5.52 12.53 -10.26
C LEU A 40 -5.48 11.11 -10.83
N ALA A 41 -5.11 10.98 -12.10
CA ALA A 41 -5.06 9.68 -12.79
C ALA A 41 -4.05 8.71 -12.16
N PRO A 42 -2.76 9.07 -11.95
CA PRO A 42 -1.81 8.15 -11.31
C PRO A 42 -2.18 7.81 -9.85
N VAL A 43 -2.77 8.74 -9.08
CA VAL A 43 -3.27 8.41 -7.73
C VAL A 43 -4.43 7.42 -7.80
N ALA A 44 -5.36 7.58 -8.75
CA ALA A 44 -6.46 6.65 -8.95
C ALA A 44 -5.98 5.24 -9.33
N ASP A 45 -4.94 5.16 -10.15
CA ASP A 45 -4.33 3.89 -10.56
C ASP A 45 -3.61 3.19 -9.39
N LEU A 46 -2.84 3.94 -8.60
CA LEU A 46 -2.18 3.41 -7.39
C LEU A 46 -3.20 2.89 -6.37
N MET A 47 -4.30 3.63 -6.14
CA MET A 47 -5.36 3.17 -5.22
C MET A 47 -6.05 1.89 -5.73
N ARG A 48 -6.16 1.70 -7.05
CA ARG A 48 -6.70 0.47 -7.65
C ARG A 48 -5.72 -0.69 -7.51
N GLU A 49 -4.43 -0.44 -7.75
CA GLU A 49 -3.36 -1.42 -7.60
C GLU A 49 -3.24 -1.90 -6.16
N ALA A 50 -3.20 -0.98 -5.19
CA ALA A 50 -3.20 -1.29 -3.76
C ALA A 50 -4.42 -2.15 -3.35
N ALA A 51 -5.61 -1.89 -3.90
CA ALA A 51 -6.80 -2.69 -3.62
C ALA A 51 -6.65 -4.15 -4.08
N HIS A 52 -6.04 -4.38 -5.24
CA HIS A 52 -5.75 -5.74 -5.72
C HIS A 52 -4.66 -6.43 -4.89
N PHE A 53 -3.63 -5.69 -4.48
CA PHE A 53 -2.58 -6.23 -3.63
C PHE A 53 -3.13 -6.69 -2.27
N ILE A 54 -4.07 -5.94 -1.70
CA ILE A 54 -4.79 -6.37 -0.48
C ILE A 54 -5.54 -7.68 -0.71
N GLU A 55 -6.31 -7.79 -1.79
CA GLU A 55 -7.06 -9.01 -2.14
C GLU A 55 -6.14 -10.23 -2.32
N TRP A 56 -4.90 -10.02 -2.77
CA TRP A 56 -3.94 -11.10 -2.99
C TRP A 56 -3.09 -11.43 -1.77
N CYS A 57 -2.90 -10.51 -0.83
CA CYS A 57 -2.15 -10.76 0.40
C CYS A 57 -3.03 -11.31 1.53
N ALA A 58 -4.29 -10.85 1.63
CA ALA A 58 -5.15 -11.18 2.76
C ALA A 58 -5.36 -12.69 2.97
N PRO A 59 -5.61 -13.54 1.95
CA PRO A 59 -5.85 -14.97 2.16
C PRO A 59 -4.66 -15.74 2.76
N GLU A 60 -3.45 -15.20 2.63
CA GLU A 60 -2.21 -15.83 3.09
C GLU A 60 -1.68 -15.21 4.39
N SER A 61 -2.33 -14.16 4.87
CA SER A 61 -1.95 -13.43 6.08
C SER A 61 -2.59 -14.06 7.33
N ASP A 62 -2.02 -13.83 8.51
CA ASP A 62 -2.67 -14.20 9.78
C ASP A 62 -3.96 -13.38 10.02
N LEU A 63 -4.74 -13.76 11.04
CA LEU A 63 -6.04 -13.14 11.31
C LEU A 63 -5.93 -11.64 11.63
N GLU A 64 -4.92 -11.22 12.38
CA GLU A 64 -4.71 -9.82 12.75
C GLU A 64 -4.37 -8.95 11.52
N SER A 65 -3.50 -9.48 10.66
CA SER A 65 -3.12 -8.88 9.40
C SER A 65 -4.30 -8.85 8.42
N GLN A 66 -5.13 -9.89 8.36
CA GLN A 66 -6.37 -9.90 7.57
C GLN A 66 -7.33 -8.78 7.97
N VAL A 67 -7.54 -8.58 9.28
CA VAL A 67 -8.39 -7.49 9.80
C VAL A 67 -7.81 -6.14 9.42
N THR A 68 -6.50 -5.96 9.59
CA THR A 68 -5.77 -4.75 9.22
C THR A 68 -5.92 -4.43 7.73
N LEU A 69 -5.77 -5.43 6.86
CA LEU A 69 -5.92 -5.30 5.42
C LEU A 69 -7.37 -4.98 5.01
N LEU A 70 -8.37 -5.54 5.69
CA LEU A 70 -9.79 -5.22 5.47
C LEU A 70 -10.10 -3.76 5.81
N GLU A 71 -9.58 -3.24 6.92
CA GLU A 71 -9.72 -1.83 7.30
C GLU A 71 -9.15 -0.90 6.22
N LEU A 72 -7.96 -1.24 5.71
CA LEU A 72 -7.33 -0.51 4.61
C LEU A 72 -8.17 -0.57 3.33
N GLN A 73 -8.72 -1.75 2.96
CA GLN A 73 -9.59 -1.89 1.79
C GLN A 73 -10.82 -0.99 1.88
N ARG A 74 -11.43 -0.89 3.06
CA ARG A 74 -12.58 0.01 3.32
C ARG A 74 -12.18 1.47 3.19
N LEU A 75 -10.99 1.86 3.63
CA LEU A 75 -10.48 3.21 3.48
C LEU A 75 -10.20 3.56 2.01
N LEU A 76 -9.48 2.71 1.28
CA LEU A 76 -9.21 2.90 -0.15
C LEU A 76 -10.50 3.02 -0.96
N THR A 77 -11.51 2.20 -0.64
CA THR A 77 -12.83 2.28 -1.29
C THR A 77 -13.48 3.65 -1.07
N ARG A 78 -13.44 4.18 0.16
CA ARG A 78 -13.98 5.52 0.48
C ARG A 78 -13.24 6.63 -0.25
N TRP A 79 -11.91 6.57 -0.33
CA TRP A 79 -11.13 7.55 -1.08
C TRP A 79 -11.48 7.50 -2.57
N ARG A 80 -11.44 6.30 -3.18
CA ARG A 80 -11.72 6.11 -4.61
C ARG A 80 -13.09 6.63 -5.03
N MET A 81 -14.12 6.45 -4.20
CA MET A 81 -15.46 6.97 -4.49
C MET A 81 -15.54 8.51 -4.54
N ARG A 82 -14.69 9.20 -3.76
CA ARG A 82 -14.69 10.67 -3.65
C ARG A 82 -13.58 11.33 -4.48
N LEU A 83 -12.63 10.53 -4.95
CA LEU A 83 -11.40 10.99 -5.59
C LEU A 83 -11.66 11.94 -6.77
N PRO A 84 -12.52 11.63 -7.77
CA PRO A 84 -12.72 12.53 -8.91
C PRO A 84 -13.27 13.90 -8.53
N GLN A 85 -14.12 13.98 -7.49
CA GLN A 85 -14.77 15.23 -7.09
C GLN A 85 -13.94 16.02 -6.07
N ARG A 86 -13.12 15.35 -5.26
CA ARG A 86 -12.41 15.96 -4.13
C ARG A 86 -10.91 16.13 -4.37
N PHE A 87 -10.30 15.52 -5.38
CA PHE A 87 -8.85 15.67 -5.58
C PHE A 87 -8.37 17.12 -5.78
N PRO A 88 -9.13 18.06 -6.39
CA PRO A 88 -8.71 19.46 -6.44
C PRO A 88 -8.63 20.14 -5.05
N ASP A 89 -9.38 19.63 -4.06
CA ASP A 89 -9.42 20.16 -2.69
C ASP A 89 -8.14 19.80 -1.93
N GLN A 90 -7.34 20.82 -1.58
CA GLN A 90 -6.09 20.66 -0.86
C GLN A 90 -6.29 20.06 0.53
N THR A 91 -7.37 20.40 1.24
CA THR A 91 -7.64 19.86 2.58
C THR A 91 -7.92 18.38 2.51
N TRP A 92 -8.73 17.96 1.54
CA TRP A 92 -9.03 16.55 1.32
C TRP A 92 -7.77 15.77 0.89
N ARG A 93 -6.95 16.32 -0.02
CA ARG A 93 -5.66 15.70 -0.37
C ARG A 93 -4.72 15.59 0.83
N GLY A 94 -4.69 16.61 1.69
CA GLY A 94 -3.92 16.59 2.94
C GLY A 94 -4.30 15.41 3.84
N GLN A 95 -5.61 15.14 3.98
CA GLN A 95 -6.10 13.97 4.73
C GLN A 95 -5.64 12.65 4.10
N VAL A 96 -5.79 12.50 2.78
CA VAL A 96 -5.33 11.30 2.05
C VAL A 96 -3.82 11.09 2.23
N ILE A 97 -3.02 12.15 2.16
CA ILE A 97 -1.56 12.11 2.36
C ILE A 97 -1.23 11.58 3.77
N THR A 98 -1.83 12.17 4.80
CA THR A 98 -1.57 11.77 6.19
C THR A 98 -1.98 10.33 6.45
N GLU A 99 -3.20 9.95 6.06
CA GLU A 99 -3.72 8.61 6.27
C GLU A 99 -2.94 7.56 5.44
N ALA A 100 -2.60 7.84 4.18
CA ALA A 100 -1.81 6.94 3.34
C ALA A 100 -0.40 6.72 3.90
N GLN A 101 0.22 7.77 4.46
CA GLN A 101 1.52 7.65 5.13
C GLN A 101 1.45 6.75 6.37
N GLN A 102 0.42 6.91 7.20
CA GLN A 102 0.21 6.07 8.38
C GLN A 102 0.00 4.60 7.99
N TRP A 103 -0.82 4.35 6.98
CA TRP A 103 -1.06 2.99 6.47
C TRP A 103 0.17 2.39 5.80
N SER A 104 0.95 3.19 5.07
CA SER A 104 2.23 2.75 4.51
C SER A 104 3.16 2.24 5.61
N GLN A 105 3.27 2.97 6.71
CA GLN A 105 4.12 2.59 7.84
C GLN A 105 3.59 1.31 8.51
N ARG A 106 2.29 1.27 8.82
CA ARG A 106 1.65 0.10 9.47
C ARG A 106 1.79 -1.17 8.64
N VAL A 107 1.57 -1.10 7.32
CA VAL A 107 1.72 -2.27 6.44
C VAL A 107 3.19 -2.69 6.31
N LEU A 108 4.12 -1.74 6.30
CA LEU A 108 5.56 -2.04 6.27
C LEU A 108 6.01 -2.73 7.57
N GLU A 109 5.53 -2.30 8.72
CA GLU A 109 5.77 -2.96 10.01
C GLU A 109 5.19 -4.37 10.01
N MET A 110 3.92 -4.51 9.61
CA MET A 110 3.24 -5.80 9.47
C MET A 110 3.96 -6.76 8.51
N SER A 111 4.69 -6.26 7.53
CA SER A 111 5.47 -7.10 6.61
C SER A 111 6.63 -7.84 7.27
N GLY A 112 7.12 -7.37 8.43
CA GLY A 112 8.31 -7.90 9.09
C GLY A 112 9.65 -7.55 8.42
N LEU A 113 9.65 -6.91 7.25
CA LEU A 113 10.88 -6.58 6.50
C LEU A 113 11.83 -5.65 7.26
N LEU A 114 11.28 -4.76 8.10
CA LEU A 114 12.10 -3.87 8.95
C LEU A 114 12.87 -4.64 10.03
N ALA A 115 12.22 -5.62 10.65
CA ALA A 115 12.84 -6.48 11.65
C ALA A 115 13.92 -7.37 11.03
N GLN A 116 13.59 -8.02 9.90
CA GLN A 116 14.54 -8.87 9.15
C GLN A 116 15.81 -8.10 8.77
N ARG A 117 15.65 -6.89 8.21
CA ARG A 117 16.81 -6.05 7.83
C ARG A 117 17.65 -5.62 9.03
N LEU A 118 17.03 -5.40 10.20
CA LEU A 118 17.75 -5.05 11.41
C LEU A 118 18.57 -6.24 11.91
N GLU A 119 17.98 -7.44 11.93
CA GLU A 119 18.66 -8.68 12.31
C GLU A 119 19.86 -8.97 11.40
N GLU A 120 19.68 -8.87 10.08
CA GLU A 120 20.76 -9.03 9.09
C GLU A 120 21.92 -8.05 9.33
N ARG A 121 21.60 -6.78 9.62
CA ARG A 121 22.62 -5.75 9.91
C ARG A 121 23.38 -6.05 11.20
N LEU A 122 22.70 -6.49 12.24
CA LEU A 122 23.34 -6.85 13.51
C LEU A 122 24.27 -8.05 13.34
N ALA A 123 23.83 -9.08 12.60
CA ALA A 123 24.65 -10.25 12.28
C ALA A 123 25.91 -9.87 11.48
N ALA A 124 25.78 -8.96 10.51
CA ALA A 124 26.91 -8.49 9.70
C ALA A 124 27.95 -7.66 10.49
N MET A 125 27.58 -7.12 11.66
CA MET A 125 28.51 -6.39 12.55
C MET A 125 29.27 -7.30 13.52
N GLN A 126 28.89 -8.58 13.62
CA GLN A 126 29.50 -9.57 14.50
C GLN A 126 30.53 -10.48 13.78
N HIS A 127 30.73 -10.27 12.49
CA HIS A 127 31.70 -10.97 11.62
C HIS A 127 32.74 -9.99 11.07
#